data_AF-A0A2J6X4Z4-F1
#
_entry.id   AF-A0A2J6X4Z4-F1
#
_cell.length_a   1.000
_cell.length_b   1.000
_cell.length_c   1.000
_cell.angle_alpha   90.00
_cell.angle_beta   90.00
_cell.angle_gamma   90.00
#
_symmetry.space_group_name_H-M   'P 1'
#
loop_
_entity.id
_entity.type
_entity.pdbx_description
1 polymer ?
#
loop_
_entity_poly.entity_id
_entity_poly.type
_entity_poly.pdbx_seq_one_letter_code
_entity_poly.pdbx_strand_id
1 'polypeptide(L)'
;AGAREPAYRWAFIDGRTIDATYYLSLSNLNPLSAMVNVEAVFGDGTKTELGVRIPAGARYTLALHEAFPNESAVTVIVRSNQPIVAERSLFPGGGVRGGSTALGIPLP
;
A
#
# COMPACT_ATOMS: atom_id res chain seq x y z
N ALA A 1 -12.58 -8.67 3.54
CA ALA A 1 -12.07 -10.02 3.25
C ALA A 1 -10.57 -10.03 3.55
N GLY A 2 -10.03 -11.14 4.06
CA GLY A 2 -8.59 -11.28 4.37
C GLY A 2 -7.81 -12.00 3.27
N ALA A 3 -6.47 -11.96 3.34
CA ALA A 3 -5.60 -12.71 2.45
C ALA A 3 -5.72 -14.23 2.68
N ARG A 4 -5.81 -15.01 1.60
CA ARG A 4 -5.72 -16.49 1.66
C ARG A 4 -4.28 -16.97 1.77
N GLU A 5 -3.36 -16.24 1.16
CA GLU A 5 -1.92 -16.48 1.22
C GLU A 5 -1.15 -15.16 0.99
N PRO A 6 0.09 -15.04 1.51
CA PRO A 6 0.99 -13.96 1.15
C PRO A 6 1.46 -14.06 -0.31
N ALA A 7 1.81 -12.94 -0.94
CA ALA A 7 2.30 -12.88 -2.32
C ALA A 7 3.51 -11.95 -2.45
N TYR A 8 4.28 -12.13 -3.52
CA TYR A 8 5.45 -11.29 -3.85
C TYR A 8 5.06 -9.94 -4.44
N ARG A 9 3.89 -9.85 -5.09
CA ARG A 9 3.43 -8.66 -5.79
C ARG A 9 1.96 -8.38 -5.49
N TRP A 10 1.64 -7.11 -5.23
CA TRP A 10 0.28 -6.65 -4.94
C TRP A 10 -0.01 -5.36 -5.70
N ALA A 11 -1.22 -5.24 -6.24
CA ALA A 11 -1.69 -4.03 -6.92
C ALA A 11 -2.89 -3.40 -6.22
N PHE A 12 -2.90 -2.08 -6.20
CA PHE A 12 -4.01 -1.23 -5.76
C PHE A 12 -4.29 -0.22 -6.87
N ILE A 13 -5.40 -0.38 -7.59
CA ILE A 13 -5.73 0.40 -8.80
C ILE A 13 -6.65 1.61 -8.54
N ASP A 14 -6.89 1.94 -7.27
CA ASP A 14 -7.80 2.99 -6.86
C ASP A 14 -7.26 3.65 -5.58
N GLY A 15 -7.42 4.96 -5.46
CA GLY A 15 -6.88 5.71 -4.34
C GLY A 15 -6.58 7.15 -4.73
N ARG A 16 -6.55 8.00 -3.72
CA ARG A 16 -6.24 9.44 -3.84
C ARG A 16 -5.76 9.95 -2.49
N THR A 17 -5.04 11.06 -2.50
CA THR A 17 -4.49 11.71 -1.31
C THR A 17 -4.84 13.20 -1.22
N ILE A 18 -5.53 13.75 -2.23
CA ILE A 18 -5.99 15.15 -2.24
C ILE A 18 -7.05 15.46 -1.17
N ASP A 19 -7.91 14.50 -0.86
CA ASP A 19 -9.04 14.64 0.06
C ASP A 19 -9.26 13.36 0.88
N ALA A 20 -8.25 12.50 1.00
CA ALA A 20 -8.35 11.23 1.73
C ALA A 20 -7.03 10.86 2.40
N THR A 21 -7.14 10.28 3.59
CA THR A 21 -6.02 9.62 4.26
C THR A 21 -5.84 8.24 3.65
N TYR A 22 -4.68 8.00 3.05
CA TYR A 22 -4.30 6.72 2.44
C TYR A 22 -3.18 6.08 3.27
N TYR A 23 -3.45 4.91 3.84
CA TYR A 23 -2.47 4.02 4.43
C TYR A 23 -2.29 2.73 3.63
N LEU A 24 -1.04 2.30 3.48
CA LEU A 24 -0.67 0.99 2.95
C LEU A 24 -0.05 0.17 4.10
N SER A 25 -0.72 -0.91 4.50
CA SER A 25 -0.23 -1.83 5.53
C SER A 25 0.42 -3.05 4.88
N LEU A 26 1.68 -3.28 5.24
CA LEU A 26 2.53 -4.32 4.69
C LEU A 26 2.94 -5.26 5.82
N SER A 27 2.44 -6.50 5.82
CA SER A 27 2.66 -7.48 6.87
C SER A 27 3.63 -8.57 6.40
N ASN A 28 4.80 -8.63 7.04
CA ASN A 28 5.79 -9.67 6.83
C ASN A 28 5.64 -10.77 7.88
N LEU A 29 5.04 -11.89 7.48
CA LEU A 29 4.83 -13.05 8.36
C LEU A 29 6.02 -14.02 8.35
N ASN A 30 7.05 -13.75 7.55
CA ASN A 30 8.22 -14.61 7.42
C ASN A 30 9.18 -14.46 8.61
N PRO A 31 10.03 -15.48 8.88
CA PRO A 31 11.06 -15.42 9.92
C PRO A 31 12.28 -14.57 9.53
N LEU A 32 12.33 -14.04 8.31
CA LEU A 32 13.39 -13.16 7.83
C LEU A 32 12.82 -11.78 7.46
N SER A 33 13.66 -10.75 7.46
CA SER A 33 13.24 -9.40 7.03
C SER A 33 12.93 -9.37 5.53
N ALA A 34 11.82 -8.73 5.16
CA ALA A 34 11.44 -8.47 3.77
C ALA A 34 11.95 -7.08 3.31
N MET A 35 12.48 -7.03 2.09
CA MET A 35 12.78 -5.79 1.37
C MET A 35 11.66 -5.56 0.36
N VAL A 36 10.93 -4.46 0.54
CA VAL A 36 9.74 -4.12 -0.24
C VAL A 36 10.00 -2.83 -1.01
N ASN A 37 9.70 -2.84 -2.30
CA ASN A 37 9.63 -1.67 -3.15
C ASN A 37 8.16 -1.34 -3.42
N VAL A 38 7.78 -0.09 -3.16
CA VAL A 38 6.44 0.44 -3.37
C VAL A 38 6.53 1.46 -4.50
N GLU A 39 6.04 1.10 -5.68
CA GLU A 39 5.91 2.00 -6.83
C GLU A 39 4.53 2.67 -6.76
N ALA A 40 4.50 4.00 -6.75
CA ALA A 40 3.30 4.80 -6.90
C ALA A 40 3.24 5.42 -8.30
N VAL A 41 2.09 5.33 -8.94
CA VAL A 41 1.79 5.93 -10.25
C VAL A 41 0.63 6.92 -10.07
N PHE A 42 0.83 8.15 -10.54
CA PHE A 42 -0.11 9.25 -10.35
C PHE A 42 -0.99 9.49 -11.58
N GLY A 43 -2.01 10.34 -11.41
CA GLY A 43 -3.00 10.62 -12.47
C GLY A 43 -2.40 11.27 -13.73
N ASP A 44 -1.26 11.96 -13.60
CA ASP A 44 -0.52 12.54 -14.73
C ASP A 44 0.43 11.54 -15.42
N GLY A 45 0.48 10.30 -14.94
CA GLY A 45 1.34 9.23 -15.45
C GLY A 45 2.76 9.22 -14.88
N THR A 46 3.12 10.19 -14.04
CA THR A 46 4.42 10.18 -13.34
C THR A 46 4.48 9.05 -12.31
N LYS A 47 5.70 8.63 -11.98
CA LYS A 47 5.96 7.50 -11.10
C LYS A 47 7.05 7.82 -10.09
N THR A 48 6.93 7.24 -8.90
CA THR A 48 7.93 7.32 -7.85
C THR A 48 7.98 6.01 -7.07
N GLU A 49 9.10 5.75 -6.40
CA GLU A 49 9.32 4.51 -5.66
C GLU A 49 9.81 4.78 -4.24
N LEU A 50 9.36 3.93 -3.30
CA LEU A 50 9.82 3.92 -1.91
C LEU A 50 10.32 2.52 -1.53
N GLY A 51 11.53 2.46 -0.99
CA GLY A 51 12.08 1.25 -0.40
C GLY A 51 11.75 1.15 1.09
N VAL A 52 11.21 0.01 1.51
CA VAL A 52 10.88 -0.28 2.91
C VAL A 52 11.51 -1.61 3.32
N ARG A 53 12.17 -1.62 4.48
CA ARG A 53 12.58 -2.86 5.15
C ARG A 53 11.55 -3.19 6.23
N ILE A 54 10.95 -4.37 6.15
CA ILE A 54 10.01 -4.87 7.15
C ILE A 54 10.71 -6.00 7.93
N PRO A 55 10.94 -5.85 9.25
CA PRO A 55 11.52 -6.91 10.07
C PRO A 55 10.73 -8.23 10.00
N ALA A 56 11.34 -9.32 10.46
CA ALA A 56 10.68 -10.62 10.59
C ALA A 56 9.46 -10.52 11.53
N GLY A 57 8.35 -11.15 11.15
CA GLY A 57 7.11 -11.17 11.96
C GLY A 57 6.48 -9.80 12.24
N ALA A 58 6.79 -8.78 11.44
CA ALA A 58 6.37 -7.40 11.70
C ALA A 58 5.41 -6.86 10.63
N ARG A 59 4.67 -5.81 10.99
CA ARG A 59 3.89 -4.99 10.07
C ARG A 59 4.48 -3.59 9.96
N TYR A 60 4.55 -3.09 8.74
CA TYR A 60 4.87 -1.70 8.44
C TYR A 60 3.64 -0.99 7.87
N THR A 61 3.31 0.20 8.35
CA THR A 61 2.21 1.01 7.83
C THR A 61 2.78 2.28 7.20
N LEU A 62 2.66 2.41 5.89
CA LEU A 62 3.08 3.57 5.12
C LEU A 62 1.92 4.56 4.96
N ALA A 63 2.11 5.81 5.41
CA ALA A 63 1.18 6.91 5.18
C ALA A 63 1.41 7.51 3.78
N LEU A 64 0.72 7.01 2.76
CA LEU A 64 0.88 7.47 1.37
C LEU A 64 0.46 8.93 1.18
N HIS A 65 -0.53 9.40 1.94
CA HIS A 65 -0.97 10.80 1.89
C HIS A 65 0.05 11.79 2.46
N GLU A 66 0.96 11.34 3.34
CA GLU A 66 2.10 12.15 3.81
C GLU A 66 3.25 12.09 2.81
N ALA A 67 3.54 10.92 2.25
CA ALA A 67 4.60 10.74 1.27
C ALA A 67 4.30 11.45 -0.07
N PHE A 68 3.05 11.40 -0.52
CA PHE A 68 2.57 11.91 -1.80
C PHE A 68 1.28 12.72 -1.59
N PRO A 69 1.37 13.96 -1.09
CA PRO A 69 0.19 14.79 -0.82
C PRO A 69 -0.42 15.32 -2.12
N ASN A 70 -1.73 15.62 -2.09
CA ASN A 70 -2.47 16.31 -3.17
C ASN A 70 -2.66 15.53 -4.48
N GLU A 71 -2.55 14.20 -4.47
CA GLU A 71 -2.78 13.39 -5.66
C GLU A 71 -4.25 13.02 -5.84
N SER A 72 -4.79 13.28 -7.03
CA SER A 72 -6.19 12.98 -7.37
C SER A 72 -6.41 11.51 -7.74
N ALA A 73 -5.35 10.81 -8.17
CA ALA A 73 -5.35 9.39 -8.47
C ALA A 73 -3.99 8.78 -8.09
N VAL A 74 -4.00 7.68 -7.36
CA VAL A 74 -2.81 6.95 -6.92
C VAL A 74 -3.01 5.46 -7.12
N THR A 75 -2.27 4.89 -8.08
CA THR A 75 -2.11 3.44 -8.23
C THR A 75 -0.83 3.00 -7.52
N VAL A 76 -0.87 1.89 -6.79
CA VAL A 76 0.29 1.36 -6.07
C VAL A 76 0.59 -0.06 -6.50
N ILE A 77 1.85 -0.32 -6.84
CA ILE A 77 2.38 -1.67 -7.05
C ILE A 77 3.43 -1.95 -5.97
N VAL A 78 3.18 -2.98 -5.17
CA VAL A 78 4.09 -3.47 -4.14
C VAL A 78 4.85 -4.66 -4.69
N ARG A 79 6.18 -4.67 -4.54
CA ARG A 79 7.06 -5.78 -4.90
C ARG A 79 7.94 -6.12 -3.71
N SER A 80 7.99 -7.39 -3.32
CA SER A 80 8.76 -7.86 -2.17
C SER A 80 9.68 -9.00 -2.57
N ASN A 81 10.83 -9.11 -1.91
CA ASN A 81 11.74 -10.25 -2.07
C ASN A 81 11.30 -11.51 -1.31
N GLN A 82 10.25 -11.42 -0.51
CA GLN A 82 9.58 -12.54 0.18
C GLN A 82 8.06 -12.35 0.14
N PRO A 83 7.25 -13.43 0.24
CA PRO A 83 5.79 -13.30 0.25
C PRO A 83 5.30 -12.47 1.45
N ILE A 84 4.56 -11.39 1.21
CA ILE A 84 3.96 -10.55 2.26
C ILE A 84 2.46 -10.43 2.05
N VAL A 85 1.74 -9.90 3.04
CA VAL A 85 0.35 -9.45 2.86
C VAL A 85 0.34 -7.93 2.73
N ALA A 86 -0.36 -7.40 1.73
CA ALA A 86 -0.53 -5.96 1.56
C ALA A 86 -2.02 -5.59 1.58
N GLU A 87 -2.36 -4.60 2.40
CA GLU A 87 -3.70 -4.05 2.52
C GLU A 87 -3.64 -2.52 2.40
N ARG A 88 -4.72 -1.93 1.90
CA ARG A 88 -4.92 -0.48 1.86
C ARG A 88 -6.06 -0.10 2.80
N SER A 89 -5.90 1.01 3.51
CA SER A 89 -6.99 1.72 4.17
C SER A 89 -7.12 3.14 3.63
N LEU A 90 -8.32 3.52 3.23
CA LEU A 90 -8.69 4.87 2.79
C LEU A 90 -9.75 5.45 3.74
N PHE A 91 -9.51 6.66 4.22
CA PHE A 91 -10.48 7.42 5.02
C PHE A 91 -10.77 8.74 4.31
N PRO A 92 -12.05 9.09 4.07
CA PRO A 92 -12.40 10.35 3.44
C PRO A 92 -12.09 11.54 4.36
N GLY A 93 -11.65 12.64 3.77
CA GLY A 93 -11.43 13.92 4.45
C GLY A 93 -12.72 14.72 4.61
N GLY A 94 -12.58 16.00 5.01
CA GLY A 94 -13.71 16.94 5.06
C GLY A 94 -14.78 16.63 6.11
N GLY A 95 -14.44 15.87 7.16
CA GLY A 95 -15.38 15.52 8.24
C GLY A 95 -16.37 14.39 7.89
N VAL A 96 -16.23 13.78 6.71
CA VAL A 96 -17.02 12.60 6.32
C VAL A 96 -16.61 11.42 7.20
N ARG A 97 -17.60 10.71 7.75
CA ARG A 97 -17.36 9.49 8.54
C ARG A 97 -17.39 8.27 7.63
N GLY A 98 -16.43 7.37 7.83
CA GLY A 98 -16.34 6.11 7.10
C GLY A 98 -14.90 5.74 6.81
N GLY A 99 -14.73 4.61 6.13
CA GLY A 99 -13.43 4.16 5.68
C GLY A 99 -13.58 2.88 4.86
N SER A 100 -12.65 2.64 3.97
CA SER A 100 -12.57 1.40 3.19
C SER A 100 -11.23 0.76 3.42
N THR A 101 -11.23 -0.53 3.76
CA THR A 101 -10.02 -1.34 3.78
C THR A 101 -10.16 -2.49 2.81
N ALA A 102 -9.17 -2.66 1.94
CA ALA A 102 -9.15 -3.67 0.92
C ALA A 102 -7.79 -4.39 0.90
N LEU A 103 -7.84 -5.70 0.70
CA LEU A 103 -6.67 -6.48 0.32
C LEU A 103 -6.21 -6.07 -1.08
N GLY A 104 -4.90 -6.04 -1.31
CA GLY A 104 -4.37 -5.85 -2.66
C GLY A 104 -4.79 -6.97 -3.61
N ILE A 105 -4.73 -6.69 -4.92
CA ILE A 105 -4.88 -7.72 -5.95
C ILE A 105 -3.51 -8.41 -6.09
N PRO A 106 -3.37 -9.72 -5.79
CA PRO A 106 -2.12 -10.40 -6.01
C PRO A 106 -1.83 -10.43 -7.51
N LEU A 107 -0.60 -10.08 -7.88
CA LEU A 107 -0.13 -10.22 -9.26
C LEU A 107 0.65 -11.55 -9.39
N PRO A 108 0.79 -12.09 -10.62
CA PRO A 108 1.65 -13.24 -10.90
C PRO A 108 3.10 -13.02 -10.47
#